data_AF-A0A2Z3H772-F1
#
_entry.id   AF-A0A2Z3H772-F1
#
_cell.length_a   1.000
_cell.length_b   1.000
_cell.length_c   1.000
_cell.angle_alpha   90.00
_cell.angle_beta   90.00
_cell.angle_gamma   90.00
#
_symmetry.space_group_name_H-M   'P 1'
#
loop_
_entity.id
_entity.type
_entity.pdbx_description
1 polymer ?
#
loop_
_entity_poly.entity_id
_entity_poly.type
_entity_poly.pdbx_seq_one_letter_code
_entity_poly.pdbx_strand_id
1 'polypeptide(L)' 'MQKKYIVRLTADERATLADVVQKLKGSSQKVRRAQILLKADADGPGWTDAKIAEAVRCRT' A
#
# COMPACT_ATOMS: atom_id res chain seq x y z
N MET A 1 11.99 -12.73 1.40
CA MET A 1 11.42 -13.19 2.68
C MET A 1 10.16 -13.98 2.39
N GLN A 2 9.88 -15.05 3.14
CA GLN A 2 8.59 -15.74 3.06
C GLN A 2 7.50 -14.83 3.64
N LYS A 3 6.53 -14.45 2.82
CA LYS A 3 5.41 -13.59 3.24
C LYS A 3 4.53 -14.35 4.22
N LYS A 4 4.43 -13.86 5.46
CA LYS A 4 3.50 -14.41 6.48
C LYS A 4 2.04 -14.01 6.24
N TYR A 5 1.81 -12.87 5.59
CA TYR A 5 0.47 -12.34 5.39
C TYR A 5 0.28 -11.85 3.96
N ILE A 6 -0.87 -12.20 3.38
CA ILE A 6 -1.35 -11.69 2.10
C ILE A 6 -2.34 -10.57 2.42
N VAL A 7 -2.11 -9.38 1.87
CA VAL A 7 -3.02 -8.25 2.04
C VAL A 7 -4.17 -8.41 1.04
N ARG A 8 -5.41 -8.38 1.54
CA ARG A 8 -6.63 -8.29 0.73
C ARG A 8 -7.47 -7.17 1.28
N LEU A 9 -7.66 -6.13 0.49
CA LEU A 9 -8.46 -4.98 0.87
C LEU A 9 -9.89 -5.13 0.36
N THR A 10 -10.84 -4.80 1.22
CA THR A 10 -12.22 -4.58 0.80
C THR A 10 -12.33 -3.32 -0.07
N ALA A 11 -13.45 -3.17 -0.79
CA ALA A 11 -13.69 -1.98 -1.62
C ALA A 11 -13.65 -0.69 -0.79
N ASP A 12 -14.22 -0.69 0.42
CA ASP A 12 -14.25 0.47 1.32
C ASP A 12 -12.87 0.84 1.86
N GLU A 13 -12.06 -0.15 2.23
CA GLU A 13 -10.67 0.07 2.64
C GLU A 13 -9.84 0.63 1.49
N ARG A 14 -10.00 0.08 0.28
CA ARG A 14 -9.30 0.56 -0.92
C ARG A 14 -9.68 2.01 -1.23
N ALA A 15 -10.98 2.35 -1.15
CA ALA A 15 -11.46 3.72 -1.35
C ALA A 15 -10.90 4.68 -0.30
N THR A 16 -10.87 4.27 0.96
CA THR A 16 -10.33 5.07 2.07
C THR A 16 -8.83 5.33 1.89
N LEU A 17 -8.06 4.32 1.51
CA LEU A 17 -6.63 4.45 1.26
C LEU A 17 -6.36 5.31 0.02
N ALA A 18 -7.17 5.16 -1.03
CA ALA A 18 -7.07 6.00 -2.23
C ALA A 18 -7.34 7.48 -1.90
N ASP A 19 -8.37 7.77 -1.09
CA ASP A 19 -8.67 9.12 -0.62
C ASP A 19 -7.51 9.73 0.18
N VAL A 20 -6.91 8.94 1.07
CA VAL A 20 -5.73 9.36 1.86
C VAL A 20 -4.56 9.73 0.95
N VAL A 21 -4.30 8.94 -0.09
CA VAL A 21 -3.21 9.21 -1.03
C VAL A 21 -3.51 10.41 -1.93
N GLN A 22 -4.73 10.49 -2.45
CA GLN A 22 -5.14 11.56 -3.36
C GLN A 22 -5.20 12.92 -2.67
N LYS A 23 -5.69 12.98 -1.43
CA LYS A 23 -5.80 14.21 -0.64
C LYS A 23 -4.57 14.49 0.22
N LEU A 24 -3.54 13.64 0.17
CA LEU A 24 -2.38 13.69 1.08
C LEU A 24 -2.80 13.82 2.55
N LYS A 25 -3.86 13.09 2.94
CA LYS A 25 -4.54 13.29 4.21
C LYS A 25 -3.77 12.67 5.37
N GLY A 26 -3.19 13.50 6.23
CA GLY A 26 -2.46 13.11 7.43
C GLY A 26 -0.95 13.26 7.28
N SER A 27 -0.17 12.52 8.08
CA SER A 27 1.29 12.59 8.00
C SER A 27 1.82 11.94 6.73
N SER A 28 3.02 12.36 6.30
CA SER A 28 3.73 11.76 5.17
C SER A 28 3.91 10.24 5.33
N GLN A 29 4.15 9.76 6.56
CA GLN A 29 4.19 8.33 6.85
C GLN A 29 2.84 7.63 6.65
N LYS A 30 1.72 8.28 6.99
CA LYS A 30 0.37 7.71 6.78
C LYS A 30 0.07 7.54 5.30
N VAL A 31 0.31 8.58 4.51
CA VAL A 31 0.17 8.55 3.04
C VAL A 31 1.04 7.45 2.44
N ARG A 32 2.29 7.34 2.90
CA ARG A 32 3.23 6.33 2.43
C ARG A 32 2.78 4.90 2.75
N ARG A 33 2.28 4.66 3.97
CA ARG A 33 1.71 3.36 4.35
C ARG A 33 0.47 3.02 3.53
N ALA A 34 -0.36 4.01 3.21
CA ALA A 34 -1.52 3.81 2.36
C ALA A 34 -1.13 3.40 0.92
N GLN A 35 -0.09 4.02 0.36
CA GLN A 35 0.47 3.60 -0.93
C GLN A 35 0.99 2.16 -0.89
N ILE A 36 1.70 1.78 0.18
CA ILE A 36 2.22 0.41 0.36
C ILE A 36 1.07 -0.60 0.38
N LEU A 37 0.02 -0.36 1.17
CA LEU A 37 -1.13 -1.25 1.28
C LEU A 37 -1.88 -1.39 -0.05
N LEU A 38 -2.11 -0.29 -0.77
CA LEU A 38 -2.75 -0.32 -2.09
C LEU A 38 -1.95 -1.10 -3.13
N LYS A 39 -0.61 -1.07 -3.07
CA LYS A 39 0.24 -1.85 -3.98
C LYS A 39 0.37 -3.31 -3.56
N ALA A 40 0.29 -3.60 -2.26
CA ALA A 40 0.35 -4.95 -1.72
C ALA A 40 -0.97 -5.74 -1.87
N ASP A 41 -2.08 -5.05 -2.15
CA ASP A 41 -3.41 -5.65 -2.28
C ASP A 41 -3.42 -6.77 -3.34
N ALA A 42 -3.73 -7.99 -2.91
CA ALA A 42 -3.74 -9.17 -3.76
C ALA A 42 -4.92 -9.19 -4.75
N ASP A 43 -6.04 -8.55 -4.39
CA ASP A 43 -7.18 -8.34 -5.30
C ASP A 43 -7.00 -7.11 -6.19
N GLY A 44 -5.80 -6.50 -6.14
CA GLY A 44 -5.37 -5.36 -6.92
C GLY A 44 -4.03 -5.65 -7.61
N PRO A 45 -3.00 -4.80 -7.44
CA PRO A 45 -1.72 -4.99 -8.13
C PRO A 45 -0.93 -6.24 -7.69
N GLY A 46 -1.13 -6.72 -6.46
CA GLY A 46 -0.45 -7.91 -5.92
C GLY A 46 1.08 -7.82 -5.92
N TRP A 47 1.65 -6.61 -5.76
CA TRP A 47 3.10 -6.43 -5.93
C TRP A 47 3.92 -7.11 -4.83
N THR A 48 5.10 -7.59 -5.20
CA THR A 48 6.10 -8.12 -4.27
C THR A 48 6.71 -7.01 -3.43
N ASP A 49 7.24 -7.34 -2.25
CA ASP A 49 7.90 -6.36 -1.36
C ASP A 49 8.98 -5.55 -2.08
N ALA A 50 9.78 -6.21 -2.92
CA ALA A 50 10.84 -5.57 -3.68
C ALA A 50 10.30 -4.47 -4.61
N LYS A 51 9.21 -4.78 -5.34
CA LYS A 51 8.59 -3.83 -6.27
C LYS A 51 7.91 -2.67 -5.53
N ILE A 52 7.32 -2.94 -4.36
CA ILE A 52 6.74 -1.89 -3.52
C ILE A 52 7.83 -1.00 -2.93
N ALA A 53 8.93 -1.59 -2.46
CA ALA A 53 10.06 -0.86 -1.89
C ALA A 53 10.71 0.07 -2.93
N GLU A 54 10.87 -0.41 -4.17
CA GLU A 54 11.34 0.40 -5.30
C GLU A 54 10.39 1.58 -5.58
N ALA A 55 9.09 1.31 -5.74
CA ALA A 55 8.10 2.32 -6.07
C ALA A 55 7.92 3.40 -5.00
N VAL A 56 8.00 3.01 -3.73
CA VAL A 56 7.79 3.90 -2.58
C VAL A 56 9.13 4.40 -2.00
N ARG A 57 10.26 4.06 -2.62
CA ARG A 57 11.64 4.36 -2.18
C ARG A 57 11.88 3.99 -0.71
N CYS A 58 11.29 2.90 -0.25
CA CYS A 58 11.53 2.38 1.10
C CYS A 58 12.88 1.66 1.14
N ARG A 59 13.63 1.84 2.23
CA ARG A 59 14.81 1.01 2.50
C ARG A 59 14.29 -0.39 2.87
N THR A 60 14.71 -1.40 2.12
CA THR A 60 14.42 -2.82 2.38
C THR A 60 15.13 -3.32 3.61
#